data_AF-A0A434S073-F1
#
_entry.id   AF-A0A434S073-F1
#
_cell.length_a   1.000
_cell.length_b   1.000
_cell.length_c   1.000
_cell.angle_alpha   90.00
_cell.angle_beta   90.00
_cell.angle_gamma   90.00
#
_symmetry.space_group_name_H-M   'P 1'
#
loop_
_entity.id
_entity.type
_entity.pdbx_description
1 polymer ?
#
loop_
_entity_poly.entity_id
_entity_poly.type
_entity_poly.pdbx_seq_one_letter_code
_entity_poly.pdbx_strand_id
1 'polypeptide(L)'
;FYGGAKLGDRTMVDALEPALKALDTNGLEAAASAARRGAQATAAMPKAKAGRSAYIGRQLDIADPGAFAVAEAFAAMVAMFVPA
;
A
#
# COMPACT_ATOMS: atom_id res chain seq x y z
N PHE A 1 10.57 3.55 -8.12
CA PHE A 1 10.95 3.94 -6.74
C PHE A 1 12.45 3.69 -6.54
N TYR A 2 13.17 4.59 -5.86
CA TYR A 2 14.64 4.46 -5.64
C TYR A 2 15.03 3.26 -4.76
N GLY A 3 14.13 2.79 -3.89
CA GLY A 3 14.39 1.66 -2.98
C GLY A 3 14.40 0.28 -3.64
N GLY A 4 14.26 0.18 -4.98
CA GLY A 4 14.33 -1.08 -5.73
C GLY A 4 13.13 -2.03 -5.57
N ALA A 5 12.23 -1.75 -4.62
CA ALA A 5 11.01 -2.53 -4.39
C ALA A 5 10.04 -2.47 -5.57
N LYS A 6 9.40 -3.61 -5.82
CA LYS A 6 8.39 -3.85 -6.85
C LYS A 6 7.06 -4.29 -6.22
N LEU A 7 6.01 -4.31 -7.01
CA LEU A 7 4.77 -4.99 -6.64
C LEU A 7 5.05 -6.45 -6.27
N GLY A 8 4.49 -6.90 -5.15
CA GLY A 8 4.67 -8.22 -4.56
C GLY A 8 5.92 -8.36 -3.67
N ASP A 9 6.62 -7.26 -3.35
CA ASP A 9 7.76 -7.28 -2.43
C ASP A 9 7.38 -7.06 -0.96
N ARG A 10 6.09 -6.81 -0.70
CA ARG A 10 5.51 -6.57 0.63
C ARG A 10 6.06 -5.27 1.23
N THR A 11 5.80 -4.17 0.54
CA THR A 11 6.25 -2.81 0.91
C THR A 11 5.17 -1.77 0.61
N MET A 12 5.45 -0.50 0.93
CA MET A 12 4.59 0.62 0.53
C MET A 12 4.23 0.67 -0.96
N VAL A 13 5.04 0.08 -1.84
CA VAL A 13 4.80 0.04 -3.29
C VAL A 13 3.52 -0.73 -3.62
N ASP A 14 3.19 -1.75 -2.84
CA ASP A 14 1.99 -2.57 -3.01
C ASP A 14 0.69 -1.79 -2.82
N ALA A 15 0.73 -0.70 -2.06
CA ALA A 15 -0.39 0.22 -1.91
C ALA A 15 -0.27 1.44 -2.84
N LEU A 16 0.93 2.01 -2.96
CA LEU A 16 1.15 3.28 -3.65
C LEU A 16 0.98 3.16 -5.16
N GLU A 17 1.56 2.14 -5.80
CA GLU A 17 1.49 2.02 -7.26
C GLU A 17 0.04 1.80 -7.75
N PRO A 18 -0.78 0.91 -7.15
CA PRO A 18 -2.19 0.80 -7.53
C PRO A 18 -2.98 2.08 -7.25
N ALA A 19 -2.68 2.79 -6.16
CA ALA A 19 -3.33 4.05 -5.84
C ALA A 19 -3.06 5.13 -6.89
N LEU A 20 -1.80 5.28 -7.32
CA LEU A 20 -1.43 6.27 -8.35
C LEU A 20 -2.07 5.95 -9.71
N LYS A 21 -2.13 4.66 -10.11
CA LYS A 21 -2.83 4.24 -11.33
C LYS A 21 -4.33 4.54 -11.28
N ALA A 22 -4.97 4.28 -10.14
CA ALA A 22 -6.38 4.58 -9.93
C ALA A 22 -6.63 6.10 -9.83
N LEU A 23 -5.69 6.86 -9.28
CA LEU A 23 -5.78 8.32 -9.20
C LEU A 23 -5.83 8.95 -10.59
N ASP A 24 -4.92 8.53 -11.48
CA ASP A 24 -4.79 9.05 -12.85
C ASP A 24 -6.05 8.79 -13.71
N THR A 25 -6.77 7.71 -13.43
CA THR A 25 -7.91 7.26 -14.25
C THR A 25 -9.27 7.55 -13.63
N ASN A 26 -9.40 7.39 -12.31
CA ASN A 26 -10.67 7.30 -11.60
C ASN A 26 -10.77 8.26 -10.39
N GLY A 27 -9.74 9.07 -10.13
CA GLY A 27 -9.74 10.07 -9.07
C GLY A 27 -9.43 9.54 -7.67
N LEU A 28 -9.58 10.43 -6.69
CA LEU A 28 -9.00 10.27 -5.35
C LEU A 28 -9.65 9.16 -4.51
N GLU A 29 -10.97 8.98 -4.60
CA GLU A 29 -11.68 7.92 -3.87
C GLU A 29 -11.27 6.52 -4.38
N ALA A 30 -11.15 6.37 -5.70
CA ALA A 30 -10.68 5.14 -6.32
C ALA A 30 -9.22 4.86 -5.94
N ALA A 31 -8.39 5.90 -5.86
CA ALA A 31 -7.01 5.82 -5.38
C ALA A 31 -6.94 5.31 -3.94
N ALA A 32 -7.74 5.86 -3.02
CA ALA A 32 -7.81 5.40 -1.63
C ALA A 32 -8.28 3.94 -1.52
N SER A 33 -9.29 3.58 -2.30
CA SER A 33 -9.79 2.20 -2.38
C SER A 33 -8.71 1.23 -2.88
N ALA A 34 -7.93 1.62 -3.89
CA ALA A 34 -6.82 0.84 -4.44
C ALA A 34 -5.65 0.73 -3.44
N ALA A 35 -5.29 1.82 -2.75
CA ALA A 35 -4.27 1.83 -1.71
C ALA A 35 -4.62 0.84 -0.58
N ARG A 36 -5.88 0.88 -0.11
CA ARG A 36 -6.37 0.00 0.96
C ARG A 36 -6.33 -1.47 0.56
N ARG A 37 -6.77 -1.81 -0.66
CA ARG A 37 -6.67 -3.19 -1.19
C ARG A 37 -5.22 -3.65 -1.30
N GLY A 38 -4.34 -2.79 -1.80
CA GLY A 38 -2.91 -3.06 -1.90
C GLY A 38 -2.28 -3.35 -0.54
N ALA A 39 -2.55 -2.51 0.46
CA ALA A 39 -2.11 -2.72 1.83
C ALA A 39 -2.63 -4.04 2.43
N GLN A 40 -3.92 -4.33 2.29
CA GLN A 40 -4.51 -5.58 2.80
C GLN A 40 -3.90 -6.82 2.13
N ALA A 41 -3.64 -6.77 0.83
CA ALA A 41 -3.02 -7.88 0.10
C ALA A 41 -1.63 -8.24 0.63
N THR A 42 -0.89 -7.29 1.22
CA THR A 42 0.42 -7.57 1.81
C THR A 42 0.36 -8.55 2.98
N ALA A 43 -0.75 -8.62 3.72
CA ALA A 43 -0.92 -9.55 4.84
C ALA A 43 -0.89 -11.03 4.38
N ALA A 44 -1.32 -11.30 3.14
CA ALA A 44 -1.28 -12.64 2.54
C ALA A 44 0.11 -12.99 1.95
N MET A 45 1.06 -12.05 1.93
CA MET A 45 2.38 -12.29 1.34
C MET A 45 3.30 -13.01 2.35
N PRO A 46 3.74 -14.25 2.05
CA PRO A 46 4.41 -15.10 3.03
C PRO A 46 5.81 -14.61 3.44
N LYS A 47 6.41 -13.70 2.67
CA LYS A 47 7.75 -13.17 2.90
C LYS A 47 7.90 -11.77 2.32
N ALA A 48 8.49 -10.85 3.07
CA ALA A 48 8.99 -9.59 2.55
C ALA A 48 10.28 -9.78 1.75
N LYS A 49 10.37 -9.13 0.58
CA LYS A 49 11.54 -9.22 -0.30
C LYS A 49 12.42 -7.97 -0.23
N ALA A 50 11.95 -6.92 0.43
CA ALA A 50 12.67 -5.67 0.63
C ALA A 50 12.39 -5.06 2.02
N GLY A 51 13.24 -4.12 2.44
CA GLY A 51 13.10 -3.39 3.70
C GLY A 51 13.40 -4.22 4.96
N ARG A 52 13.16 -3.63 6.13
CA ARG A 52 13.46 -4.26 7.44
C ARG A 52 12.58 -5.49 7.72
N SER A 53 11.37 -5.54 7.16
CA SER A 53 10.47 -6.69 7.24
C SER A 53 11.08 -7.96 6.62
N ALA A 54 12.06 -7.84 5.70
CA ALA A 54 12.75 -8.99 5.11
C ALA A 54 13.74 -9.68 6.06
N TYR A 55 14.10 -9.04 7.18
CA TYR A 55 15.02 -9.59 8.19
C TYR A 55 14.33 -10.59 9.13
N ILE A 56 13.01 -10.49 9.25
CA ILE A 56 12.20 -11.35 10.11
C ILE A 56 11.54 -12.45 9.28
N GLY A 57 11.40 -13.64 9.88
CA GLY A 57 10.87 -14.84 9.23
C GLY A 57 9.35 -14.80 8.99
N ARG A 58 8.73 -15.99 9.01
CA ARG A 58 7.35 -16.25 8.55
C ARG A 58 6.25 -15.80 9.52
N GLN A 59 6.34 -14.58 10.07
CA GLN A 59 5.35 -14.05 11.01
C GLN A 59 4.82 -12.73 10.48
N LEU A 60 3.84 -12.82 9.59
CA LEU A 60 3.55 -11.75 8.66
C LEU A 60 2.05 -11.70 8.29
N ASP A 61 1.19 -12.18 9.18
CA ASP A 61 -0.28 -12.25 8.99
C ASP A 61 -0.98 -10.88 9.14
N ILE A 62 -0.19 -9.82 9.29
CA ILE A 62 -0.61 -8.42 9.33
C ILE A 62 -0.16 -7.70 8.07
N ALA A 63 -0.81 -6.60 7.70
CA ALA A 63 -0.36 -5.77 6.59
C ALA A 63 1.05 -5.21 6.84
N ASP A 64 1.82 -5.00 5.77
CA ASP A 64 3.08 -4.26 5.82
C ASP A 64 2.81 -2.84 6.36
N PRO A 65 3.55 -2.39 7.38
CA PRO A 65 3.35 -1.06 7.95
C PRO A 65 3.51 0.08 6.93
N GLY A 66 4.42 -0.06 5.96
CA GLY A 66 4.62 0.93 4.91
C GLY A 66 3.42 1.01 3.94
N ALA A 67 2.89 -0.15 3.55
CA ALA A 67 1.68 -0.22 2.74
C ALA A 67 0.45 0.33 3.48
N PHE A 68 0.31 0.00 4.77
CA PHE A 68 -0.75 0.52 5.62
C PHE A 68 -0.68 2.06 5.73
N ALA A 69 0.50 2.62 5.99
CA ALA A 69 0.68 4.07 6.08
C ALA A 69 0.26 4.81 4.79
N VAL A 70 0.55 4.22 3.62
CA VAL A 70 0.09 4.77 2.33
C VAL A 70 -1.43 4.73 2.23
N ALA A 71 -2.08 3.63 2.61
CA ALA A 71 -3.53 3.54 2.59
C ALA A 71 -4.19 4.61 3.49
N GLU A 72 -3.65 4.83 4.69
CA GLU A 72 -4.13 5.88 5.60
C GLU A 72 -3.89 7.29 5.06
N ALA A 73 -2.77 7.54 4.38
CA ALA A 73 -2.51 8.83 3.73
C ALA A 73 -3.56 9.14 2.66
N PHE A 74 -3.92 8.18 1.80
CA PHE A 74 -4.98 8.37 0.81
C PHE A 74 -6.37 8.51 1.44
N ALA A 75 -6.67 7.75 2.50
CA ALA A 75 -7.91 7.92 3.24
C ALA A 75 -8.03 9.33 3.85
N ALA A 76 -6.94 9.85 4.41
CA ALA A 76 -6.90 11.21 4.94
C ALA A 76 -7.11 12.26 3.83
N MET A 77 -6.50 12.08 2.65
CA MET A 77 -6.74 12.97 1.51
C MET A 77 -8.21 12.96 1.07
N VAL A 78 -8.86 11.79 1.01
CA VAL A 78 -10.32 11.73 0.71
C VAL A 78 -11.10 12.52 1.76
N ALA A 79 -10.83 12.31 3.05
CA ALA A 79 -11.52 13.02 4.12
C ALA A 79 -11.32 14.55 4.09
N MET A 80 -10.20 15.03 3.53
CA MET A 80 -9.90 16.46 3.40
C MET A 80 -10.49 17.10 2.13
N PHE A 81 -10.56 16.35 1.03
CA PHE A 81 -10.83 16.92 -0.31
C PHE A 81 -12.13 16.45 -0.96
N VAL A 82 -12.78 15.41 -0.43
CA VAL A 82 -14.07 14.92 -0.92
C VAL A 82 -15.14 15.26 0.13
N PRO A 83 -16.03 16.22 -0.15
CA PRO A 83 -17.15 16.52 0.75
C PRO A 83 -18.10 15.32 0.84
N ALA A 84 -18.74 15.17 2.00
CA ALA A 84 -19.67 14.08 2.33
C ALA A 84 -20.96 14.10 1.49
#